data_AF-D2QYW7-F1
#
_entry.id   AF-D2QYW7-F1
#
_cell.length_a   1.000
_cell.length_b   1.000
_cell.length_c   1.000
_cell.angle_alpha   90.00
_cell.angle_beta   90.00
_cell.angle_gamma   90.00
#
_symmetry.space_group_name_H-M   'P 1'
#
loop_
_entity.id
_entity.type
_entity.pdbx_description
1 polymer ?
#
loop_
_entity_poly.entity_id
_entity_poly.type
_entity_poly.pdbx_seq_one_letter_code
_entity_poly.pdbx_strand_id
1 'polypeptide(L)'
;MSTSNLENTNLDSSELEHYQSVSRLAVIAALVACAAPLVLTSPILAVVPMLACAIAIVAIRQINKSDGALTGSSLAVGALLISLLFLGWGLTWQIARQADVCLKAETVADTFVQLVLEGRQREAHQFTYDTADRVGSLSGMNERYDKDKEASDSLKNFYSNAPLPILLTEGKETTVQFVTVARQVKAGNEDVIILEYEVRTKSGNVLGMWISVTRRYDPANGVVNWRISSVSDRLPQVY
;
A
#
# COMPACT_ATOMS: atom_id res chain seq x y z
N MET A 1 59.49 62.60 28.17
CA MET A 1 58.17 62.13 28.61
C MET A 1 57.60 61.24 27.53
N SER A 2 57.75 59.93 27.69
CA SER A 2 57.16 58.93 26.81
C SER A 2 57.04 57.65 27.66
N THR A 3 55.81 57.30 28.04
CA THR A 3 55.46 56.04 28.72
C THR A 3 54.36 55.43 27.89
N SER A 4 54.76 54.62 26.90
CA SER A 4 53.88 53.81 26.07
C SER A 4 53.90 52.36 26.54
N ASN A 5 52.70 51.82 26.68
CA ASN A 5 52.28 50.45 26.32
C ASN A 5 53.02 49.27 26.95
N LEU A 6 52.41 48.61 27.95
CA LEU A 6 52.51 47.15 28.17
C LEU A 6 51.36 46.65 29.10
N GLU A 7 50.11 46.91 28.76
CA GLU A 7 48.98 46.37 29.54
C GLU A 7 47.80 46.08 28.60
N ASN A 8 47.82 44.91 27.94
CA ASN A 8 46.63 44.21 27.39
C ASN A 8 47.03 43.02 26.49
N THR A 9 47.46 41.89 27.07
CA THR A 9 47.61 40.61 26.33
C THR A 9 47.13 39.37 27.12
N ASN A 10 46.45 39.54 28.26
CA ASN A 10 45.98 38.42 29.10
C ASN A 10 44.47 38.11 28.97
N LEU A 11 43.77 38.67 27.97
CA LEU A 11 42.32 38.51 27.83
C LEU A 11 41.87 37.38 26.87
N ASP A 12 42.75 36.79 26.07
CA ASP A 12 42.31 35.91 24.96
C ASP A 12 42.55 34.40 25.16
N SER A 13 43.25 33.96 26.21
CA SER A 13 43.53 32.53 26.38
C SER A 13 42.39 31.74 27.04
N SER A 14 41.50 32.39 27.81
CA SER A 14 40.35 31.71 28.43
C SER A 14 39.14 31.56 27.50
N GLU A 15 39.05 32.32 26.40
CA GLU A 15 37.98 32.15 25.40
C GLU A 15 38.25 31.01 24.41
N LEU A 16 39.52 30.62 24.21
CA LEU A 16 39.89 29.54 23.29
C LEU A 16 39.78 28.13 23.92
N GLU A 17 39.63 28.02 25.24
CA GLU A 17 39.55 26.73 25.95
C GLU A 17 38.17 26.07 25.91
N HIS A 18 37.14 26.72 25.36
CA HIS A 18 35.79 26.15 25.30
C HIS A 18 35.35 25.66 23.91
N TYR A 19 36.30 25.28 23.06
CA TYR A 19 35.97 24.60 21.80
C TYR A 19 35.58 23.14 22.05
N GLN A 20 34.27 22.87 22.09
CA GLN A 20 33.74 21.51 22.16
C GLN A 20 33.68 20.88 20.78
N SER A 21 34.28 19.70 20.63
CA SER A 21 34.25 18.97 19.36
C SER A 21 32.84 18.45 19.04
N VAL A 22 32.40 18.62 17.80
CA VAL A 22 31.10 18.10 17.34
C VAL A 22 31.20 16.59 17.16
N SER A 23 30.24 15.84 17.72
CA SER A 23 30.18 14.39 17.52
C SER A 23 29.99 14.03 16.04
N ARG A 24 30.96 13.30 15.47
CA ARG A 24 30.90 12.82 14.08
C ARG A 24 29.65 11.96 13.82
N LEU A 25 29.23 11.18 14.81
CA LEU A 25 28.03 10.34 14.70
C LEU A 25 26.76 11.18 14.60
N ALA A 26 26.68 12.32 15.31
CA ALA A 26 25.53 13.21 15.18
C ALA A 26 25.45 13.76 13.75
N VAL A 27 26.57 14.23 13.18
CA VAL A 27 26.62 14.72 11.80
C VAL A 27 26.22 13.64 10.80
N ILE A 28 26.75 12.41 10.95
CA ILE A 28 26.37 11.28 10.10
C ILE A 28 24.87 10.98 10.24
N ALA A 29 24.33 10.95 11.46
CA ALA A 29 22.91 10.72 11.68
C ALA A 29 22.03 11.76 10.96
N ALA A 30 22.40 13.05 11.04
CA ALA A 30 21.68 14.10 10.33
C ALA A 30 21.76 13.95 8.81
N LEU A 31 22.95 13.63 8.27
CA LEU A 31 23.12 13.40 6.83
C LEU A 31 22.27 12.22 6.34
N VAL A 32 22.21 11.11 7.09
CA VAL A 32 21.36 9.96 6.75
C VAL A 32 19.88 10.30 6.91
N ALA A 33 19.51 11.07 7.94
CA ALA A 33 18.13 11.53 8.14
C ALA A 33 17.64 12.45 7.00
N CYS A 34 18.52 13.24 6.37
CA CYS A 34 18.18 14.01 5.18
C CYS A 34 17.77 13.10 3.99
N ALA A 35 18.20 11.85 3.97
CA ALA A 35 17.78 10.85 2.99
C ALA A 35 16.48 10.12 3.38
N ALA A 36 15.93 10.32 4.58
CA ALA A 36 14.68 9.68 5.02
C ALA A 36 13.45 9.91 4.11
N PRO A 37 13.27 11.06 3.42
CA PRO A 37 12.14 11.27 2.51
C PRO A 37 12.07 10.26 1.35
N LEU A 38 13.19 9.62 1.00
CA LEU A 38 13.24 8.58 -0.03
C LEU A 38 12.34 7.38 0.31
N VAL A 39 11.98 7.18 1.58
CA VAL A 39 11.03 6.13 2.02
C VAL A 39 9.66 6.23 1.34
N LEU A 40 9.27 7.44 0.91
CA LEU A 40 7.98 7.68 0.25
C LEU A 40 7.95 7.12 -1.18
N THR A 41 9.11 6.88 -1.79
CA THR A 41 9.20 6.35 -3.16
C THR A 41 9.12 4.82 -3.19
N SER A 42 9.70 4.14 -2.20
CA SER A 42 9.72 2.68 -2.14
C SER A 42 9.75 2.18 -0.70
N PRO A 43 8.87 1.22 -0.32
CA PRO A 43 8.85 0.64 1.03
C PRO A 43 10.18 0.01 1.45
N ILE A 44 10.96 -0.50 0.50
CA ILE A 44 12.26 -1.13 0.81
C ILE A 44 13.27 -0.12 1.40
N LEU A 45 13.06 1.18 1.13
CA LEU A 45 13.89 2.26 1.65
C LEU A 45 13.57 2.60 3.11
N ALA A 46 12.62 1.89 3.77
CA ALA A 46 12.35 2.03 5.20
C ALA A 46 13.57 1.70 6.08
N VAL A 47 14.53 0.96 5.53
CA VAL A 47 15.83 0.71 6.16
C VAL A 47 16.60 2.01 6.42
N VAL A 48 16.47 3.03 5.56
CA VAL A 48 17.19 4.31 5.69
C VAL A 48 16.81 5.07 6.98
N PRO A 49 15.53 5.43 7.23
CA PRO A 49 15.16 6.08 8.47
C PRO A 49 15.38 5.19 9.70
N MET A 50 15.29 3.85 9.59
CA MET A 50 15.64 2.95 10.69
C MET A 50 17.12 3.04 11.07
N LEU A 51 18.02 3.07 10.09
CA LEU A 51 19.46 3.27 10.33
C LEU A 51 19.74 4.65 10.92
N ALA A 52 19.11 5.71 10.39
CA ALA A 52 19.24 7.06 10.94
C ALA A 52 18.81 7.12 12.41
N CYS A 53 17.69 6.49 12.78
CA CYS A 53 17.26 6.35 14.17
C CYS A 53 18.31 5.65 15.02
N ALA A 54 18.84 4.51 14.56
CA ALA A 54 19.84 3.75 15.31
C ALA A 54 21.12 4.56 15.56
N ILE A 55 21.65 5.23 14.52
CA ILE A 55 22.85 6.07 14.63
C ILE A 55 22.59 7.26 15.55
N ALA A 56 21.43 7.92 15.44
CA ALA A 56 21.05 9.03 16.31
C ALA A 56 20.99 8.61 17.79
N ILE A 57 20.41 7.45 18.09
CA ILE A 57 20.36 6.90 19.46
C ILE A 57 21.77 6.64 19.99
N VAL A 58 22.65 6.04 19.18
CA VAL A 58 24.05 5.79 19.57
C VAL A 58 24.79 7.11 19.81
N ALA A 59 24.59 8.11 18.94
CA ALA A 59 25.19 9.44 19.08
C ALA A 59 24.76 10.12 20.39
N ILE A 60 23.46 10.12 20.71
CA ILE A 60 22.93 10.68 21.96
C ILE A 60 23.53 9.97 23.18
N ARG A 61 23.59 8.63 23.15
CA ARG A 61 24.19 7.86 24.25
C ARG A 61 25.67 8.15 24.43
N GLN A 62 26.41 8.35 23.33
CA GLN A 62 27.83 8.68 23.38
C GLN A 62 28.06 10.10 23.92
N ILE A 63 27.27 11.08 23.46
CA ILE A 63 27.35 12.48 23.92
C ILE A 63 27.06 12.55 25.43
N ASN A 64 26.00 11.87 25.89
CA ASN A 64 25.63 11.84 27.31
C ASN A 64 26.69 11.18 28.21
N LYS A 65 27.56 10.31 27.66
CA LYS A 65 28.66 9.67 28.40
C LYS A 65 29.97 10.46 28.37
N SER A 66 30.04 11.55 27.64
CA SER A 66 31.30 12.26 27.37
C SER A 66 31.63 13.38 28.36
N ASP A 67 30.84 13.54 29.44
CA ASP A 67 31.02 14.55 30.49
C ASP A 67 31.25 15.99 29.95
N GLY A 68 30.60 16.33 28.83
CA GLY A 68 30.70 17.65 28.17
C GLY A 68 31.79 17.77 27.10
N ALA A 69 32.56 16.72 26.81
CA ALA A 69 33.60 16.76 25.77
C ALA A 69 33.04 16.79 24.32
N LEU A 70 31.81 16.31 24.12
CA LEU A 70 31.14 16.29 22.81
C LEU A 70 29.90 17.19 22.81
N THR A 71 29.77 18.03 21.79
CA THR A 71 28.54 18.78 21.49
C THR A 71 27.80 18.19 20.29
N GLY A 72 26.54 18.60 20.08
CA GLY A 72 25.69 18.15 18.96
C GLY A 72 24.47 17.32 19.33
N SER A 73 24.04 17.32 20.61
CA SER A 73 22.83 16.61 21.05
C SER A 73 21.58 17.09 20.29
N SER A 74 21.43 18.40 20.08
CA SER A 74 20.31 18.98 19.31
C SER A 74 20.24 18.43 17.88
N LEU A 75 21.39 18.24 17.23
CA LEU A 75 21.49 17.72 15.87
C LEU A 75 21.14 16.23 15.80
N ALA A 76 21.58 15.43 16.78
CA ALA A 76 21.19 14.03 16.89
C ALA A 76 19.68 13.86 17.21
N VAL A 77 19.12 14.69 18.09
CA VAL A 77 17.68 14.71 18.38
C VAL A 77 16.88 15.12 17.15
N GLY A 78 17.33 16.15 16.41
CA GLY A 78 16.70 16.57 15.15
C GLY A 78 16.69 15.44 14.12
N ALA A 79 17.83 14.76 13.93
CA ALA A 79 17.94 13.60 13.06
C ALA A 79 16.97 12.47 13.46
N LEU A 80 16.85 12.18 14.76
CA LEU A 80 15.94 11.18 15.29
C LEU A 80 14.47 11.53 15.01
N LEU A 81 14.07 12.78 15.28
CA LEU A 81 12.70 13.25 15.07
C LEU A 81 12.30 13.20 13.58
N ILE A 82 13.17 13.66 12.69
CA ILE A 82 12.95 13.60 11.23
C ILE A 82 12.78 12.14 10.79
N SER A 83 13.66 11.26 11.26
CA SER A 83 13.63 9.85 10.90
C SER A 83 12.35 9.15 11.38
N LEU A 84 11.92 9.41 12.62
CA LEU A 84 10.65 8.90 13.16
C LEU A 84 9.43 9.44 12.41
N LEU A 85 9.43 10.73 12.06
CA LEU A 85 8.36 11.34 11.28
C LEU A 85 8.17 10.64 9.93
N PHE A 86 9.25 10.48 9.16
CA PHE A 86 9.17 9.83 7.84
C PHE A 86 8.88 8.34 7.92
N LEU A 87 9.42 7.65 8.94
CA LEU A 87 9.11 6.23 9.16
C LEU A 87 7.63 6.04 9.50
N GLY A 88 7.09 6.83 10.43
CA GLY A 88 5.68 6.78 10.82
C GLY A 88 4.74 7.16 9.67
N TRP A 89 5.08 8.22 8.93
CA TRP A 89 4.31 8.64 7.76
C TRP A 89 4.30 7.57 6.68
N GLY A 90 5.47 7.02 6.33
CA GLY A 90 5.61 5.99 5.31
C GLY A 90 4.80 4.73 5.66
N LEU A 91 4.87 4.27 6.90
CA LEU A 91 4.12 3.09 7.36
C LEU A 91 2.61 3.35 7.36
N THR A 92 2.17 4.51 7.88
CA THR A 92 0.75 4.89 7.91
C THR A 92 0.18 4.97 6.49
N TRP A 93 0.89 5.58 5.55
CA TRP A 93 0.48 5.65 4.15
C TRP A 93 0.33 4.27 3.50
N GLN A 94 1.27 3.34 3.77
CA GLN A 94 1.20 1.98 3.26
C GLN A 94 -0.05 1.23 3.77
N ILE A 95 -0.31 1.30 5.08
CA ILE A 95 -1.48 0.66 5.69
C ILE A 95 -2.77 1.29 5.16
N ALA A 96 -2.84 2.62 5.10
CA ALA A 96 -4.00 3.33 4.58
C ALA A 96 -4.29 2.97 3.11
N ARG A 97 -3.25 2.90 2.26
CA ARG A 97 -3.37 2.46 0.87
C ARG A 97 -3.88 1.02 0.79
N GLN A 98 -3.31 0.09 1.58
CA GLN A 98 -3.73 -1.31 1.56
C GLN A 98 -5.20 -1.45 1.94
N ALA A 99 -5.63 -0.77 3.01
CA ALA A 99 -7.02 -0.74 3.44
C ALA A 99 -7.95 -0.16 2.35
N ASP A 100 -7.60 0.97 1.74
CA ASP A 100 -8.39 1.59 0.66
C ASP A 100 -8.53 0.66 -0.56
N VAL A 101 -7.44 -0.02 -0.96
CA VAL A 101 -7.46 -0.98 -2.07
C VAL A 101 -8.34 -2.17 -1.74
N CYS A 102 -8.27 -2.72 -0.53
CA CYS A 102 -9.10 -3.85 -0.12
C CYS A 102 -10.59 -3.49 -0.08
N LEU A 103 -10.96 -2.34 0.51
CA LEU A 103 -12.35 -1.88 0.56
C LEU A 103 -12.96 -1.68 -0.84
N LYS A 104 -12.19 -1.15 -1.78
CA LYS A 104 -12.63 -0.98 -3.17
C LYS A 104 -12.75 -2.32 -3.90
N ALA A 105 -11.83 -3.25 -3.65
CA ALA A 105 -11.92 -4.60 -4.20
C ALA A 105 -13.19 -5.32 -3.73
N GLU A 106 -13.49 -5.23 -2.44
CA GLU A 106 -14.71 -5.77 -1.81
C GLU A 106 -15.97 -5.17 -2.45
N THR A 107 -16.04 -3.84 -2.56
CA THR A 107 -17.18 -3.16 -3.21
C THR A 107 -17.42 -3.65 -4.64
N VAL A 108 -16.36 -3.85 -5.41
CA VAL A 108 -16.42 -4.35 -6.80
C VAL A 108 -16.91 -5.79 -6.84
N ALA A 109 -16.39 -6.65 -5.95
CA ALA A 109 -16.79 -8.04 -5.85
C ALA A 109 -18.24 -8.21 -5.36
N ASP A 110 -18.67 -7.43 -4.37
CA ASP A 110 -20.04 -7.44 -3.87
C ASP A 110 -21.04 -7.02 -4.96
N THR A 111 -20.72 -5.98 -5.71
CA THR A 111 -21.54 -5.56 -6.85
C THR A 111 -21.65 -6.67 -7.90
N PHE A 112 -20.53 -7.33 -8.21
CA PHE A 112 -20.51 -8.46 -9.12
C PHE A 112 -21.37 -9.62 -8.60
N VAL A 113 -21.22 -10.01 -7.33
CA VAL A 113 -22.00 -11.09 -6.70
C VAL A 113 -23.49 -10.76 -6.73
N GLN A 114 -23.86 -9.53 -6.37
CA GLN A 114 -25.26 -9.08 -6.40
C GLN A 114 -25.86 -9.21 -7.81
N LEU A 115 -25.14 -8.77 -8.85
CA LEU A 115 -25.58 -8.92 -10.24
C LEU A 115 -25.76 -10.39 -10.64
N VAL A 116 -24.88 -11.29 -10.17
CA VAL A 116 -25.02 -12.74 -10.39
C VAL A 116 -26.28 -13.29 -9.71
N LEU A 117 -26.53 -12.94 -8.44
CA LEU A 117 -27.71 -13.38 -7.68
C LEU A 117 -29.02 -12.81 -8.26
N GLU A 118 -28.97 -11.64 -8.90
CA GLU A 118 -30.09 -11.03 -9.63
C GLU A 118 -30.33 -11.67 -11.01
N GLY A 119 -29.47 -12.61 -11.45
CA GLY A 119 -29.55 -13.22 -12.78
C GLY A 119 -29.06 -12.31 -13.92
N ARG A 120 -28.41 -11.19 -13.61
CA ARG A 120 -27.91 -10.19 -14.57
C ARG A 120 -26.50 -10.55 -15.05
N GLN A 121 -26.34 -11.77 -15.56
CA GLN A 121 -25.05 -12.36 -15.95
C GLN A 121 -24.26 -11.50 -16.95
N ARG A 122 -24.93 -10.94 -17.96
CA ARG A 122 -24.29 -10.12 -19.00
C ARG A 122 -23.61 -8.89 -18.40
N GLU A 123 -24.27 -8.27 -17.42
CA GLU A 123 -23.79 -7.08 -16.69
C GLU A 123 -22.68 -7.44 -15.71
N ALA A 124 -22.84 -8.51 -14.92
CA ALA A 124 -21.78 -9.02 -14.06
C ALA A 124 -20.52 -9.37 -14.87
N HIS A 125 -20.65 -10.00 -16.04
CA HIS A 125 -19.50 -10.30 -16.90
C HIS A 125 -18.84 -9.04 -17.47
N GLN A 126 -19.49 -7.87 -17.51
CA GLN A 126 -18.77 -6.63 -17.85
C GLN A 126 -17.68 -6.28 -16.82
N PHE A 127 -17.80 -6.76 -15.58
CA PHE A 127 -16.77 -6.57 -14.56
C PHE A 127 -15.49 -7.38 -14.83
N THR A 128 -15.48 -8.33 -15.76
CA THR A 128 -14.25 -9.04 -16.15
C THR A 128 -13.36 -8.23 -17.10
N TYR A 129 -13.92 -7.18 -17.71
CA TYR A 129 -13.21 -6.26 -18.60
C TYR A 129 -12.70 -5.02 -17.85
N ASP A 130 -11.67 -4.39 -18.42
CA ASP A 130 -11.19 -3.08 -18.01
C ASP A 130 -12.30 -2.03 -18.25
N THR A 131 -12.35 -0.98 -17.43
CA THR A 131 -13.45 0.01 -17.45
C THR A 131 -13.65 0.64 -18.83
N ALA A 132 -12.55 0.85 -19.57
CA ALA A 132 -12.59 1.42 -20.92
C ALA A 132 -13.24 0.50 -21.97
N ASP A 133 -13.20 -0.81 -21.75
CA ASP A 133 -13.73 -1.83 -22.69
C ASP A 133 -15.17 -2.26 -22.36
N ARG A 134 -15.75 -1.68 -21.30
CA ARG A 134 -17.12 -1.98 -20.86
C ARG A 134 -18.14 -1.30 -21.74
N VAL A 135 -19.22 -2.01 -22.00
CA VAL A 135 -20.38 -1.44 -22.69
C VAL A 135 -21.31 -0.81 -21.67
N GLY A 136 -21.37 0.52 -21.64
CA GLY A 136 -22.14 1.27 -20.64
C GLY A 136 -23.66 1.23 -20.79
N SER A 137 -24.20 0.73 -21.90
CA SER A 137 -25.65 0.68 -22.15
C SER A 137 -26.16 -0.77 -22.24
N LEU A 138 -27.36 -1.01 -21.72
CA LEU A 138 -28.00 -2.33 -21.78
C LEU A 138 -28.23 -2.80 -23.22
N SER A 139 -28.64 -1.87 -24.10
CA SER A 139 -28.83 -2.17 -25.53
C SER A 139 -27.51 -2.60 -26.18
N GLY A 140 -26.42 -1.87 -25.92
CA GLY A 140 -25.12 -2.20 -26.48
C GLY A 140 -24.56 -3.52 -25.91
N MET A 141 -24.81 -3.81 -24.64
CA MET A 141 -24.44 -5.10 -24.04
C MET A 141 -25.14 -6.27 -24.73
N ASN A 142 -26.46 -6.15 -24.93
CA ASN A 142 -27.23 -7.18 -25.62
C ASN A 142 -26.73 -7.37 -27.05
N GLU A 143 -26.55 -6.27 -27.78
CA GLU A 143 -26.00 -6.32 -29.13
C GLU A 143 -24.63 -6.99 -29.18
N ARG A 144 -23.73 -6.68 -28.25
CA ARG A 144 -22.41 -7.32 -28.16
C ARG A 144 -22.56 -8.82 -27.95
N TYR A 145 -23.26 -9.29 -26.92
CA TYR A 145 -23.34 -10.73 -26.65
C TYR A 145 -24.16 -11.52 -27.69
N ASP A 146 -25.07 -10.86 -28.41
CA ASP A 146 -25.89 -11.50 -29.43
C ASP A 146 -25.17 -11.58 -30.78
N LYS A 147 -24.29 -10.62 -31.10
CA LYS A 147 -23.57 -10.57 -32.39
C LYS A 147 -22.12 -11.05 -32.32
N ASP A 148 -21.44 -10.80 -31.21
CA ASP A 148 -20.04 -11.18 -30.99
C ASP A 148 -19.97 -12.57 -30.34
N LYS A 149 -19.60 -13.55 -31.16
CA LYS A 149 -19.44 -14.94 -30.72
C LYS A 149 -18.38 -15.08 -29.63
N GLU A 150 -17.30 -14.31 -29.70
CA GLU A 150 -16.22 -14.38 -28.72
C GLU A 150 -16.69 -13.90 -27.34
N ALA A 151 -17.43 -12.80 -27.30
CA ALA A 151 -18.02 -12.29 -26.06
C ALA A 151 -19.02 -13.29 -25.44
N SER A 152 -19.85 -13.93 -26.28
CA SER A 152 -20.83 -14.95 -25.86
C SER A 152 -20.15 -16.22 -25.34
N ASP A 153 -19.13 -16.71 -26.04
CA ASP A 153 -18.35 -17.88 -25.64
C ASP A 153 -17.57 -17.58 -24.34
N SER A 154 -16.98 -16.39 -24.20
CA SER A 154 -16.33 -15.93 -22.97
C SER A 154 -17.30 -15.92 -21.79
N LEU A 155 -18.51 -15.37 -21.98
CA LEU A 155 -19.55 -15.36 -20.95
C LEU A 155 -19.89 -16.77 -20.50
N LYS A 156 -20.15 -17.67 -21.46
CA LYS A 156 -20.49 -19.06 -21.18
C LYS A 156 -19.36 -19.79 -20.44
N ASN A 157 -18.13 -19.61 -20.90
CA ASN A 157 -16.95 -20.23 -20.30
C ASN A 157 -16.74 -19.74 -18.86
N PHE A 158 -16.89 -18.43 -18.63
CA PHE A 158 -16.75 -17.85 -17.30
C PHE A 158 -17.75 -18.45 -16.30
N TYR A 159 -19.03 -18.52 -16.67
CA TYR A 159 -20.09 -19.07 -15.82
C TYR A 159 -20.14 -20.60 -15.74
N SER A 160 -19.33 -21.31 -16.53
CA SER A 160 -19.26 -22.78 -16.47
C SER A 160 -18.42 -23.28 -15.28
N ASN A 161 -17.60 -22.41 -14.67
CA ASN A 161 -16.72 -22.78 -13.57
C ASN A 161 -17.41 -22.65 -12.21
N ALA A 162 -17.19 -23.63 -11.33
CA ALA A 162 -17.65 -23.56 -9.95
C ALA A 162 -17.04 -22.33 -9.23
N PRO A 163 -17.80 -21.67 -8.32
CA PRO A 163 -19.13 -22.01 -7.82
C PRO A 163 -20.28 -21.30 -8.55
N LEU A 164 -20.03 -20.61 -9.67
CA LEU A 164 -21.03 -19.76 -10.33
C LEU A 164 -22.32 -20.49 -10.77
N PRO A 165 -22.29 -21.73 -11.31
CA PRO A 165 -23.51 -22.47 -11.63
C PRO A 165 -24.47 -22.64 -10.43
N ILE A 166 -23.91 -22.79 -9.22
CA ILE A 166 -24.69 -22.96 -7.98
C ILE A 166 -25.42 -21.65 -7.65
N LEU A 167 -24.68 -20.53 -7.68
CA LEU A 167 -25.24 -19.19 -7.45
C LEU A 167 -26.36 -18.85 -8.44
N LEU A 168 -26.22 -19.27 -9.70
CA LEU A 168 -27.22 -19.02 -10.73
C LEU A 168 -28.48 -19.89 -10.58
N THR A 169 -28.29 -21.14 -10.15
CA THR A 169 -29.39 -22.09 -10.00
C THR A 169 -30.24 -21.74 -8.78
N GLU A 170 -29.60 -21.34 -7.69
CA GLU A 170 -30.28 -21.00 -6.43
C GLU A 170 -30.66 -19.52 -6.33
N GLY A 171 -29.96 -18.64 -7.05
CA GLY A 171 -30.26 -17.22 -7.16
C GLY A 171 -30.38 -16.52 -5.81
N LYS A 172 -31.45 -15.73 -5.65
CA LYS A 172 -31.72 -14.93 -4.45
C LYS A 172 -31.92 -15.73 -3.15
N GLU A 173 -32.12 -17.04 -3.24
CA GLU A 173 -32.22 -17.91 -2.06
C GLU A 173 -30.84 -18.22 -1.44
N THR A 174 -29.76 -17.92 -2.17
CA THR A 174 -28.39 -18.08 -1.67
C THR A 174 -27.98 -16.86 -0.86
N THR A 175 -27.38 -17.10 0.30
CA THR A 175 -26.70 -16.04 1.06
C THR A 175 -25.22 -16.09 0.77
N VAL A 176 -24.65 -14.97 0.30
CA VAL A 176 -23.22 -14.82 0.05
C VAL A 176 -22.68 -13.74 0.98
N GLN A 177 -21.63 -14.05 1.74
CA GLN A 177 -21.05 -13.13 2.72
C GLN A 177 -19.54 -13.04 2.54
N PHE A 178 -19.01 -11.82 2.54
CA PHE A 178 -17.58 -11.59 2.60
C PHE A 178 -17.02 -12.10 3.94
N VAL A 179 -15.92 -12.84 3.88
CA VAL A 179 -15.24 -13.40 5.06
C VAL A 179 -13.96 -12.65 5.35
N THR A 180 -13.04 -12.62 4.38
CA THR A 180 -11.71 -12.01 4.58
C THR A 180 -10.99 -11.76 3.26
N VAL A 181 -9.93 -10.95 3.31
CA VAL A 181 -8.94 -10.84 2.23
C VAL A 181 -7.95 -12.00 2.36
N ALA A 182 -8.12 -13.05 1.55
CA ALA A 182 -7.26 -14.24 1.59
C ALA A 182 -5.82 -13.94 1.14
N ARG A 183 -5.66 -13.05 0.15
CA ARG A 183 -4.33 -12.66 -0.35
C ARG A 183 -4.36 -11.29 -1.02
N GLN A 184 -3.27 -10.54 -0.88
CA GLN A 184 -3.00 -9.33 -1.66
C GLN A 184 -1.58 -9.38 -2.21
N VAL A 185 -1.43 -9.20 -3.52
CA VAL A 185 -0.13 -9.17 -4.21
C VAL A 185 -0.04 -7.90 -5.05
N LYS A 186 1.08 -7.21 -4.98
CA LYS A 186 1.38 -6.08 -5.86
C LYS A 186 2.43 -6.50 -6.88
N ALA A 187 2.09 -6.44 -8.16
CA ALA A 187 2.98 -6.78 -9.29
C ALA A 187 3.06 -5.58 -10.24
N GLY A 188 4.11 -4.78 -10.08
CA GLY A 188 4.30 -3.55 -10.87
C GLY A 188 3.17 -2.53 -10.65
N ASN A 189 2.39 -2.28 -11.70
CA ASN A 189 1.24 -1.37 -11.70
C ASN A 189 -0.09 -2.05 -11.38
N GLU A 190 -0.05 -3.34 -11.04
CA GLU A 190 -1.22 -4.13 -10.69
C GLU A 190 -1.22 -4.47 -9.21
N ASP A 191 -2.38 -4.34 -8.58
CA ASP A 191 -2.68 -4.95 -7.29
C ASP A 191 -3.70 -6.08 -7.55
N VAL A 192 -3.38 -7.32 -7.16
CA VAL A 192 -4.27 -8.49 -7.22
C VAL A 192 -4.73 -8.81 -5.81
N ILE A 193 -6.04 -8.77 -5.60
CA ILE A 193 -6.69 -8.98 -4.31
C ILE A 193 -7.59 -10.21 -4.44
N ILE A 194 -7.34 -11.22 -3.62
CA ILE A 194 -8.17 -12.41 -3.54
C ILE A 194 -9.03 -12.30 -2.29
N LEU A 195 -10.33 -12.22 -2.51
CA LEU A 195 -11.35 -12.13 -1.49
C LEU A 195 -11.98 -13.50 -1.26
N GLU A 196 -12.20 -13.87 -0.01
CA GLU A 196 -12.90 -15.09 0.39
C GLU A 196 -14.33 -14.75 0.78
N TYR A 197 -15.26 -15.53 0.23
CA TYR A 197 -16.69 -15.45 0.48
C TYR A 197 -17.21 -16.80 0.96
N GLU A 198 -18.13 -16.77 1.90
CA GLU A 198 -18.94 -17.92 2.30
C GLU A 198 -20.24 -17.90 1.49
N VAL A 199 -20.53 -18.99 0.80
CA VAL A 199 -21.76 -19.20 0.05
C VAL A 199 -22.61 -20.22 0.80
N ARG A 200 -23.75 -19.78 1.35
CA ARG A 200 -24.73 -20.65 1.98
C ARG A 200 -25.89 -20.91 1.04
N THR A 201 -25.96 -22.15 0.57
CA THR A 201 -27.01 -22.64 -0.33
C THR A 201 -28.35 -22.80 0.41
N LYS A 202 -29.44 -22.87 -0.35
CA LYS A 202 -30.79 -23.19 0.15
C LYS A 202 -30.84 -24.53 0.89
N SER A 203 -30.00 -25.47 0.49
CA SER A 203 -29.88 -26.79 1.15
C SER A 203 -29.19 -26.73 2.52
N GLY A 204 -28.63 -25.58 2.90
CA GLY A 204 -27.86 -25.40 4.12
C GLY A 204 -26.37 -25.74 3.97
N ASN A 205 -25.93 -26.22 2.81
CA ASN A 205 -24.52 -26.44 2.53
C ASN A 205 -23.78 -25.11 2.46
N VAL A 206 -22.58 -25.10 3.05
CA VAL A 206 -21.66 -23.96 3.07
C VAL A 206 -20.49 -24.26 2.14
N LEU A 207 -20.22 -23.36 1.20
CA LEU A 207 -19.16 -23.48 0.21
C LEU A 207 -18.25 -22.25 0.28
N GLY A 208 -16.94 -22.45 0.16
CA GLY A 208 -15.99 -21.36 -0.01
C GLY A 208 -15.98 -20.87 -1.46
N MET A 209 -15.94 -19.57 -1.66
CA MET A 209 -15.79 -18.93 -2.95
C MET A 209 -14.68 -17.89 -2.87
N TRP A 210 -13.73 -17.96 -3.80
CA TRP A 210 -12.65 -16.99 -3.92
C TRP A 210 -12.85 -16.14 -5.18
N ILE A 211 -12.85 -14.83 -5.00
CA ILE A 211 -12.96 -13.85 -6.08
C ILE A 211 -11.63 -13.12 -6.20
N SER A 212 -10.99 -13.23 -7.35
CA SER A 212 -9.78 -12.47 -7.66
C SER A 212 -10.15 -11.16 -8.33
N VAL A 213 -9.87 -10.05 -7.66
CA VAL A 213 -10.07 -8.69 -8.16
C VAL A 213 -8.71 -8.09 -8.50
N THR A 214 -8.56 -7.59 -9.73
CA THR A 214 -7.34 -6.92 -10.18
C THR A 214 -7.59 -5.44 -10.33
N ARG A 215 -6.72 -4.65 -9.70
CA ARG A 215 -6.61 -3.20 -9.87
C ARG A 215 -5.40 -2.91 -10.76
N ARG A 216 -5.61 -2.28 -11.92
CA ARG A 216 -4.52 -1.83 -12.80
C ARG A 216 -4.48 -0.30 -12.82
N TYR A 217 -3.33 0.28 -12.49
CA TYR A 217 -3.09 1.71 -12.60
C TYR A 217 -2.39 2.02 -13.92
N ASP A 218 -3.02 2.85 -14.76
CA ASP A 218 -2.40 3.38 -15.96
C ASP A 218 -1.74 4.74 -15.64
N PRO A 219 -0.40 4.82 -15.57
CA PRO A 219 0.28 6.07 -15.26
C PRO A 219 0.16 7.12 -16.37
N ALA A 220 -0.13 6.74 -17.62
CA ALA A 220 -0.25 7.68 -18.72
C ALA A 220 -1.50 8.55 -18.60
N ASN A 221 -2.60 7.94 -18.17
CA ASN A 221 -3.91 8.59 -18.07
C ASN A 221 -4.34 8.88 -16.62
N GLY A 222 -3.60 8.37 -15.63
CA GLY A 222 -3.97 8.44 -14.21
C GLY A 222 -5.23 7.65 -13.86
N VAL A 223 -5.67 6.74 -14.74
CA VAL A 223 -6.91 5.98 -14.59
C VAL A 223 -6.62 4.70 -13.81
N VAL A 224 -7.54 4.35 -12.90
CA VAL A 224 -7.53 3.09 -12.16
C VAL A 224 -8.64 2.20 -12.70
N ASN A 225 -8.26 1.04 -13.23
CA ASN A 225 -9.19 0.02 -13.70
C ASN A 225 -9.33 -1.09 -12.66
N TRP A 226 -10.55 -1.51 -12.40
CA TRP A 226 -10.87 -2.60 -11.48
C TRP A 226 -11.62 -3.67 -12.24
N ARG A 227 -11.20 -4.93 -12.15
CA ARG A 227 -11.89 -6.05 -12.81
C ARG A 227 -11.86 -7.33 -11.99
N ILE A 228 -12.84 -8.19 -12.23
CA ILE A 228 -12.86 -9.58 -11.73
C ILE A 228 -12.04 -10.43 -12.70
N SER A 229 -10.92 -10.97 -12.23
CA SER A 229 -10.04 -11.81 -13.04
C SER A 229 -10.45 -13.28 -13.01
N SER A 230 -10.97 -13.76 -11.87
CA SER A 230 -11.45 -15.13 -11.73
C SER A 230 -12.38 -15.29 -10.54
N VAL A 231 -13.22 -16.32 -10.60
CA VAL A 231 -14.02 -16.82 -9.47
C VAL A 231 -13.78 -18.32 -9.38
N SER A 232 -13.49 -18.84 -8.19
CA SER A 232 -13.17 -20.26 -7.99
C SER A 232 -13.68 -20.79 -6.65
N ASP A 233 -13.85 -22.11 -6.58
CA ASP A 233 -14.20 -22.88 -5.37
C ASP A 233 -12.97 -23.32 -4.56
N ARG A 234 -11.79 -22.77 -4.92
CA ARG A 234 -10.49 -23.03 -4.29
C ARG A 234 -9.65 -21.78 -4.35
N LEU A 235 -8.73 -21.64 -3.41
CA LEU A 235 -7.77 -20.53 -3.39
C LEU A 235 -6.92 -20.54 -4.68
N PRO A 236 -6.95 -19.46 -5.50
CA PRO A 236 -6.13 -19.35 -6.70
C PRO A 236 -4.63 -19.39 -6.39
N GLN A 237 -3.87 -20.12 -7.19
CA GLN A 237 -2.40 -20.06 -7.19
C GLN A 237 -1.99 -18.82 -7.98
N VAL A 238 -1.50 -17.79 -7.28
CA VAL A 238 -0.90 -16.60 -7.93
C VAL A 238 0.58 -16.92 -8.15
N TYR A 239 0.98 -16.96 -9.42
CA TYR A 239 2.38 -17.13 -9.85
C TYR A 239 3.10 -15.78 -9.95
#